data_AF-A0A9E4XVE9-F1
#
_entry.id   AF-A0A9E4XVE9-F1
#
_cell.length_a   1.000
_cell.length_b   1.000
_cell.length_c   1.000
_cell.angle_alpha   90.00
_cell.angle_beta   90.00
_cell.angle_gamma   90.00
#
_symmetry.space_group_name_H-M   'P 1'
#
loop_
_entity.id
_entity.type
_entity.pdbx_description
1 polymer ?
#
loop_
_entity_poly.entity_id
_entity_poly.type
_entity_poly.pdbx_seq_one_letter_code
_entity_poly.pdbx_strand_id
1 'polypeptide(L)'
;MTVSGTIKVTQAGTRVQASHKGNVKTVVFKARSDNAGDVYLGGDDVSSTAGMTLSPGESIQFQLTTPASTSQFWADAVSNNDQVDYIGSA
;
A
#
# COMPACT_ATOMS: atom_id res chain seq x y z
N MET A 1 -15.11 9.96 7.90
CA MET A 1 -15.11 8.49 7.95
C MET A 1 -13.68 8.02 7.87
N THR A 2 -13.30 7.04 8.68
CA THR A 2 -11.95 6.44 8.66
C THR A 2 -12.07 4.99 8.24
N VAL A 3 -11.20 4.56 7.33
CA VAL A 3 -11.13 3.18 6.82
C VAL A 3 -9.74 2.63 7.04
N SER A 4 -9.62 1.32 7.20
CA SER A 4 -8.33 0.65 7.30
C SER A 4 -8.34 -0.65 6.52
N GLY A 5 -7.15 -1.15 6.24
CA GLY A 5 -6.96 -2.43 5.59
C GLY A 5 -5.50 -2.82 5.48
N THR A 6 -5.27 -3.95 4.85
CA THR A 6 -3.94 -4.51 4.58
C THR A 6 -3.88 -4.91 3.12
N ILE A 7 -2.75 -4.62 2.48
CA ILE A 7 -2.37 -5.19 1.19
C ILE A 7 -1.35 -6.28 1.50
N LYS A 8 -1.68 -7.54 1.19
CA LYS A 8 -0.77 -8.68 1.37
C LYS A 8 -0.29 -9.19 0.02
N VAL A 9 1.00 -9.03 -0.23
CA VAL A 9 1.67 -9.57 -1.42
C VAL A 9 2.04 -11.02 -1.13
N THR A 10 1.14 -11.95 -1.48
CA THR A 10 1.34 -13.38 -1.17
C THR A 10 2.51 -13.99 -1.95
N GLN A 11 2.71 -13.51 -3.18
CA GLN A 11 3.81 -13.90 -4.06
C GLN A 11 4.60 -12.65 -4.47
N ALA A 12 5.91 -12.66 -4.27
CA ALA A 12 6.80 -11.57 -4.68
C ALA A 12 6.72 -11.31 -6.19
N GLY A 13 6.89 -10.05 -6.59
CA GLY A 13 6.75 -9.61 -7.98
C GLY A 13 5.32 -9.70 -8.53
N THR A 14 4.32 -9.72 -7.63
CA THR A 14 2.91 -9.70 -7.97
C THR A 14 2.24 -8.52 -7.31
N ARG A 15 1.87 -7.51 -8.11
CA ARG A 15 1.08 -6.39 -7.62
C ARG A 15 -0.30 -6.83 -7.11
N VAL A 16 -0.68 -6.29 -5.96
CA VAL A 16 -1.95 -6.55 -5.28
C VAL A 16 -2.67 -5.22 -5.00
N GLN A 17 -3.93 -5.15 -5.38
CA GLN A 17 -4.76 -3.97 -5.16
C GLN A 17 -5.24 -3.90 -3.71
N ALA A 18 -5.34 -2.69 -3.15
CA ALA A 18 -6.07 -2.47 -1.91
C ALA A 18 -7.57 -2.72 -2.09
N SER A 19 -8.21 -3.23 -1.04
CA SER A 19 -9.68 -3.42 -1.04
C SER A 19 -10.40 -2.08 -1.19
N HIS A 20 -11.51 -2.07 -1.94
CA HIS A 20 -12.42 -0.93 -1.99
C HIS A 20 -13.12 -0.76 -0.63
N LYS A 21 -12.83 0.36 0.06
CA LYS A 21 -13.44 0.71 1.36
C LYS A 21 -14.15 2.07 1.35
N GLY A 22 -14.20 2.73 0.19
CA GLY A 22 -14.72 4.08 0.01
C GLY A 22 -13.65 5.04 -0.52
N ASN A 23 -14.00 6.33 -0.58
CA ASN A 23 -13.09 7.39 -1.04
C ASN A 23 -12.41 8.07 0.15
N VAL A 24 -11.10 8.30 0.03
CA VAL A 24 -10.24 8.91 1.04
C VAL A 24 -9.52 10.11 0.44
N LYS A 25 -9.27 11.13 1.24
CA LYS A 25 -8.47 12.31 0.89
C LYS A 25 -7.06 12.22 1.43
N THR A 26 -6.89 11.59 2.58
CA THR A 26 -5.58 11.29 3.17
C THR A 26 -5.48 9.79 3.41
N VAL A 27 -4.31 9.22 3.17
CA VAL A 27 -4.01 7.82 3.50
C VAL A 27 -2.58 7.69 3.99
N VAL A 28 -2.41 6.98 5.11
CA VAL A 28 -1.11 6.58 5.64
C VAL A 28 -0.94 5.11 5.36
N PHE A 29 0.22 4.75 4.80
CA PHE A 29 0.66 3.38 4.60
C PHE A 29 1.84 3.09 5.50
N LYS A 30 1.90 1.88 6.05
CA LYS A 30 3.01 1.38 6.86
C LYS A 30 3.40 -0.02 6.41
N ALA A 31 4.64 -0.19 5.97
CA ALA A 31 5.20 -1.52 5.80
C ALA A 31 5.37 -2.15 7.19
N ARG A 32 4.91 -3.39 7.35
CA ARG A 32 5.04 -4.05 8.65
C ARG A 32 6.52 -4.26 8.98
N SER A 33 6.83 -4.18 10.27
CA SER A 33 8.20 -4.33 10.77
C SER A 33 8.73 -5.75 10.64
N ASP A 34 7.84 -6.74 10.46
CA ASP A 34 8.16 -8.16 10.27
C ASP A 34 8.21 -8.58 8.79
N ASN A 35 8.08 -7.65 7.84
CA ASN A 35 8.33 -7.93 6.43
C ASN A 35 9.78 -8.38 6.23
N ALA A 36 9.98 -9.33 5.32
CA ALA A 36 11.30 -9.88 5.02
C ALA A 36 12.08 -9.01 4.01
N GLY A 37 11.38 -8.19 3.22
CA GLY A 37 12.00 -7.20 2.36
C GLY A 37 11.13 -5.96 2.13
N ASP A 38 11.52 -5.20 1.11
CA ASP A 38 10.86 -3.94 0.77
C ASP A 38 9.51 -4.17 0.09
N VAL A 39 8.58 -3.26 0.36
CA VAL A 39 7.31 -3.16 -0.35
C VAL A 39 7.28 -1.87 -1.16
N TYR A 40 6.69 -1.93 -2.35
CA TYR A 40 6.58 -0.85 -3.30
C TYR A 40 5.12 -0.45 -3.41
N LEU A 41 4.81 0.82 -3.19
CA LEU A 41 3.48 1.38 -3.29
C LEU A 41 3.32 2.24 -4.56
N GLY A 42 2.16 2.15 -5.18
CA GLY A 42 1.86 2.91 -6.40
C GLY A 42 0.44 2.69 -6.92
N GLY A 43 0.26 3.01 -8.20
CA GLY A 43 -0.96 2.68 -8.96
C GLY A 43 -0.89 1.26 -9.52
N ASP A 44 -1.73 0.94 -10.51
CA ASP A 44 -1.77 -0.41 -11.12
C ASP A 44 -0.50 -0.76 -11.92
N ASP A 45 0.39 0.19 -12.10
CA ASP A 45 1.71 0.10 -12.72
C ASP A 45 2.85 -0.26 -11.76
N VAL A 46 2.56 -0.38 -10.45
CA VAL A 46 3.57 -0.75 -9.44
C VAL A 46 4.15 -2.14 -9.69
N SER A 47 5.44 -2.28 -9.40
CA SER A 47 6.15 -3.56 -9.41
C SER A 47 7.16 -3.65 -8.28
N SER A 48 7.70 -4.84 -8.00
CA SER A 48 8.77 -5.07 -7.02
C SER A 48 10.11 -4.39 -7.36
N THR A 49 10.14 -3.52 -8.37
CA THR A 49 11.30 -2.71 -8.78
C THR A 49 10.95 -1.27 -9.13
N ALA A 50 9.65 -0.91 -9.14
CA ALA A 50 9.18 0.41 -9.53
C ALA A 50 7.97 0.81 -8.69
N GLY A 51 8.10 1.93 -7.98
CA GLY A 51 7.11 2.44 -7.04
C GLY A 51 7.78 3.19 -5.92
N MET A 52 6.99 3.63 -4.95
CA MET A 52 7.51 4.20 -3.71
C MET A 52 7.90 3.08 -2.75
N THR A 53 9.20 2.93 -2.50
CA THR A 53 9.75 1.90 -1.62
C THR A 53 9.49 2.22 -0.15
N LEU A 54 9.06 1.22 0.60
CA LEU A 54 8.98 1.20 2.06
C LEU A 54 9.75 0.00 2.59
N SER A 55 10.80 0.27 3.35
CA SER A 55 11.52 -0.74 4.13
C SER A 55 10.65 -1.21 5.31
N PRO A 56 10.90 -2.40 5.89
CA PRO A 56 10.15 -2.89 7.05
C PRO A 56 10.08 -1.85 8.19
N GLY A 57 8.85 -1.51 8.59
CA GLY A 57 8.59 -0.53 9.64
C GLY A 57 8.46 0.92 9.16
N GLU A 58 8.83 1.25 7.93
CA GLU A 58 8.67 2.59 7.37
C GLU A 58 7.20 2.91 7.04
N SER A 59 6.90 4.20 6.99
CA SER A 59 5.56 4.69 6.67
C SER A 59 5.61 5.93 5.80
N ILE A 60 4.58 6.09 4.97
CA ILE A 60 4.37 7.25 4.11
C ILE A 60 2.92 7.71 4.21
N GLN A 61 2.70 9.01 4.04
CA GLN A 61 1.38 9.61 3.94
C GLN A 61 1.19 10.24 2.57
N PHE A 62 0.05 9.97 1.94
CA PHE A 62 -0.43 10.66 0.76
C PHE A 62 -1.60 11.58 1.12
N GLN A 63 -1.61 12.76 0.51
CA GLN A 63 -2.74 13.68 0.53
C GLN A 63 -3.18 13.95 -0.91
N LEU A 64 -4.39 13.54 -1.23
CA LEU A 64 -4.96 13.62 -2.57
C LEU A 64 -5.68 14.96 -2.76
N THR A 65 -5.52 15.56 -3.94
CA THR A 65 -6.23 16.78 -4.32
C THR A 65 -7.74 16.54 -4.37
N THR A 66 -8.16 15.39 -4.86
CA THR A 66 -9.55 14.95 -4.93
C THR A 66 -9.69 13.60 -4.21
N PRO A 67 -10.71 13.40 -3.36
CA PRO A 67 -10.93 12.11 -2.72
C PRO A 67 -11.04 10.99 -3.75
N ALA A 68 -10.25 9.94 -3.59
CA ALA A 68 -10.22 8.80 -4.50
C ALA A 68 -10.42 7.50 -3.74
N SER A 69 -10.83 6.46 -4.46
CA SER A 69 -11.06 5.17 -3.83
C SER A 69 -9.76 4.58 -3.29
N THR A 70 -9.82 3.90 -2.14
CA THR A 70 -8.68 3.10 -1.65
C THR A 70 -8.20 2.08 -2.68
N SER A 71 -9.06 1.61 -3.60
CA SER A 71 -8.67 0.68 -4.66
C SER A 71 -7.80 1.30 -5.76
N GLN A 72 -7.50 2.60 -5.70
CA GLN A 72 -6.49 3.20 -6.59
C GLN A 72 -5.06 2.82 -6.19
N PHE A 73 -4.86 2.36 -4.96
CA PHE A 73 -3.55 1.99 -4.43
C PHE A 73 -3.28 0.51 -4.60
N TRP A 74 -2.05 0.21 -4.98
CA TRP A 74 -1.53 -1.14 -5.15
C TRP A 74 -0.19 -1.26 -4.44
N ALA A 75 0.17 -2.49 -4.09
CA ALA A 75 1.49 -2.82 -3.58
C ALA A 75 2.08 -4.04 -4.29
N ASP A 76 3.39 -4.04 -4.49
CA ASP A 76 4.18 -5.23 -4.86
C ASP A 76 5.37 -5.33 -3.89
N ALA A 77 6.00 -6.49 -3.76
CA ALA A 77 7.07 -6.73 -2.80
C ALA A 77 8.15 -7.65 -3.38
N VAL A 78 9.37 -7.53 -2.83
CA VAL A 78 10.50 -8.42 -3.19
C VAL A 78 10.44 -9.77 -2.48
N SER A 79 9.71 -9.88 -1.36
CA SER A 79 9.56 -11.15 -0.62
C SER A 79 8.09 -11.58 -0.52
N ASN A 80 7.88 -12.91 -0.45
CA ASN A 80 6.56 -13.49 -0.29
C ASN A 80 5.98 -13.15 1.09
N ASN A 81 4.67 -12.90 1.14
CA ASN A 81 3.89 -12.58 2.34
C ASN A 81 4.19 -11.24 3.00
N ASP A 82 4.97 -10.37 2.35
CA ASP A 82 5.16 -9.00 2.81
C ASP A 82 3.86 -8.19 2.70
N GLN A 83 3.69 -7.27 3.65
CA GLN A 83 2.42 -6.59 3.90
C GLN A 83 2.60 -5.10 4.12
N VAL A 84 1.61 -4.34 3.67
CA VAL A 84 1.45 -2.93 4.02
C VAL A 84 0.07 -2.74 4.63
N ASP A 85 0.03 -2.18 5.83
CA ASP A 85 -1.21 -1.73 6.46
C ASP A 85 -1.48 -0.28 6.11
N TYR A 86 -2.77 0.09 6.05
CA TYR A 86 -3.16 1.46 5.77
C TYR A 86 -4.33 1.94 6.61
N ILE A 87 -4.36 3.26 6.83
CA ILE A 87 -5.50 4.00 7.38
C ILE A 87 -5.78 5.18 6.46
N GLY A 88 -7.01 5.29 5.98
CA GLY A 88 -7.47 6.40 5.15
C GLY A 88 -8.61 7.19 5.79
N SER A 89 -8.65 8.49 5.52
CA SER A 89 -9.69 9.41 6.00
C SER A 89 -10.14 10.34 4.88
N ALA A 90 -11.41 10.77 4.93
CA ALA A 90 -12.01 11.73 4.00
C ALA A 90 -11.74 13.18 4.41
#